data_AF-A0A0U3LDS4-F1
#
_entry.id   AF-A0A0U3LDS4-F1
#
_cell.length_a   1.000
_cell.length_b   1.000
_cell.length_c   1.000
_cell.angle_alpha   90.00
_cell.angle_beta   90.00
_cell.angle_gamma   90.00
#
_symmetry.space_group_name_H-M   'P 1'
#
loop_
_entity.id
_entity.type
_entity.pdbx_description
1 polymer ?
#
loop_
_entity_poly.entity_id
_entity_poly.type
_entity_poly.pdbx_seq_one_letter_code
_entity_poly.pdbx_strand_id
1 'polypeptide(L)'
;MATPEAVEFAALLKDLKDRSGRSYGALAGKLHVSTSTLHRYCNGDAVPNEFAPVERFARVCGASGDELVEVHRRWIVADAARRRPPAGAATAASAAAVPDVASEVVPATASDAVSAVVPGAVEASEPPESSAPDVTSAGSGDRSGPGSRWSRFSRRTRVLIAAAGVAALLVPGTVVAVDLVGSGKDGGGSAADRVEDAGGGLAEPPEGSASGTPRPSASPSPSGTSTGASASPSGQPSAKPSAGSGAGQSQSGDGDGGSGTGLGAPPTVSISSYNWEEPCGQHYLVNRDPDDVDPPPASPERRGWAESYGGVDAGNMLLQLTVQGTSREAVVLKGMHVRVVSRKAPLPWSAYRMGNGCGSGITPQSFASHLDAGNPVLRPVPGTQGDIEVPAVDFPYKVSSEDVEVFNLDMEAVSYDVAWYLELEWSSGGEDGVLRIDDHGKPFRTSGMKGRPEYVYGGPGYGWERTGQS
;
A
#
# COMPACT_ATOMS: atom_id res chain seq x y z
N MET A 1 -10.14 15.67 24.45
CA MET A 1 -9.18 16.37 25.33
C MET A 1 -7.89 15.58 25.34
N ALA A 2 -6.73 16.23 25.26
CA ALA A 2 -5.46 15.57 25.56
C ALA A 2 -5.42 15.19 27.05
N THR A 3 -4.80 14.07 27.40
CA THR A 3 -4.57 13.71 28.80
C THR A 3 -3.34 14.48 29.33
N PRO A 4 -3.22 14.76 30.64
CA PRO A 4 -2.07 15.51 31.17
C PRO A 4 -0.73 14.81 30.84
N GLU A 5 -0.71 13.48 30.85
CA GLU A 5 0.45 12.66 30.49
C GLU A 5 0.87 12.87 29.02
N ALA A 6 -0.10 13.03 28.11
CA ALA A 6 0.17 13.34 26.71
C ALA A 6 0.76 14.75 26.51
N VAL A 7 0.36 15.71 27.35
CA VAL A 7 0.90 17.08 27.34
C VAL A 7 2.33 17.12 27.90
N GLU A 8 2.63 16.37 28.97
CA GLU A 8 3.98 16.25 29.52
C GLU A 8 4.95 15.54 28.56
N PHE A 9 4.47 14.53 27.83
CA PHE A 9 5.21 13.88 26.76
C PHE A 9 5.49 14.84 25.59
N ALA A 10 4.47 15.56 25.13
CA ALA A 10 4.59 16.55 24.05
C ALA A 10 5.57 17.69 24.39
N ALA A 11 5.55 18.17 25.64
CA ALA A 11 6.48 19.19 26.12
C ALA A 11 7.96 18.75 26.01
N LEU A 12 8.26 17.48 26.30
CA LEU A 12 9.61 16.92 26.15
C LEU A 12 10.02 16.79 24.68
N LEU A 13 9.12 16.37 23.78
CA LEU A 13 9.40 16.35 22.34
C LEU A 13 9.65 17.76 21.78
N LYS A 14 8.91 18.76 22.29
CA LYS A 14 9.04 20.15 21.90
C LYS A 14 10.38 20.76 22.34
N ASP A 15 10.82 20.53 23.58
CA ASP A 15 12.14 20.96 24.06
C ASP A 15 13.27 20.39 23.20
N LEU A 16 13.25 19.07 22.93
CA LEU A 16 14.21 18.42 22.04
C LEU A 16 14.21 19.03 20.63
N LYS A 17 13.04 19.33 20.06
CA LYS A 17 12.92 19.97 18.74
C LYS A 17 13.41 21.43 18.75
N ASP A 18 13.09 22.21 19.77
CA ASP A 18 13.51 23.61 19.86
C ASP A 18 15.03 23.72 20.07
N ARG A 19 15.60 22.87 20.94
CA ARG A 19 17.05 22.72 21.13
C ARG A 19 17.77 22.23 19.87
N SER A 20 17.10 21.45 19.02
CA SER A 20 17.69 20.95 17.76
C SER A 20 17.87 22.02 16.68
N GLY A 21 17.21 23.18 16.81
CA GLY A 21 17.23 24.26 15.83
C GLY A 21 16.52 23.96 14.50
N ARG A 22 15.83 22.82 14.37
CA ARG A 22 15.21 22.37 13.11
C ARG A 22 13.74 22.77 13.00
N SER A 23 13.31 23.08 11.78
CA SER A 23 11.88 23.28 11.45
C SER A 23 11.16 21.94 11.38
N TYR A 24 9.85 21.93 11.62
CA TYR A 24 9.05 20.71 11.55
C TYR A 24 9.09 20.04 10.17
N GLY A 25 9.16 20.82 9.07
CA GLY A 25 9.35 20.28 7.72
C GLY A 25 10.71 19.60 7.51
N ALA A 26 11.79 20.15 8.08
CA ALA A 26 13.13 19.55 8.02
C ALA A 26 13.27 18.28 8.87
N LEU A 27 12.42 18.11 9.90
CA LEU A 27 12.28 16.86 10.66
C LEU A 27 11.38 15.87 9.90
N ALA A 28 10.25 16.32 9.35
CA ALA A 28 9.32 15.50 8.57
C ALA A 28 10.00 14.75 7.42
N GLY A 29 10.74 15.48 6.57
CA GLY A 29 11.46 14.91 5.44
C GLY A 29 12.62 13.97 5.81
N LYS A 30 13.09 13.98 7.06
CA LYS A 30 14.12 13.04 7.57
C LYS A 30 13.56 11.84 8.33
N LEU A 31 12.28 11.89 8.69
CA LEU A 31 11.60 10.84 9.46
C LEU A 31 10.61 10.05 8.61
N HIS A 32 10.31 10.52 7.39
CA HIS A 32 9.25 10.01 6.53
C HIS A 32 7.87 10.05 7.23
N VAL A 33 7.63 11.12 7.99
CA VAL A 33 6.42 11.38 8.78
C VAL A 33 5.93 12.78 8.43
N SER A 34 4.63 13.00 8.25
CA SER A 34 4.12 14.30 7.82
C SER A 34 4.36 15.42 8.86
N THR A 35 4.56 16.64 8.37
CA THR A 35 4.70 17.85 9.21
C THR A 35 3.52 18.02 10.18
N SER A 36 2.29 17.74 9.73
CA SER A 36 1.09 17.78 10.56
C SER A 36 1.12 16.73 11.68
N THR A 37 1.66 15.54 11.44
CA THR A 37 1.82 14.49 12.45
C THR A 37 2.82 14.89 13.53
N LEU A 38 3.99 15.45 13.14
CA LEU A 38 4.97 15.97 14.10
C LEU A 38 4.42 17.14 14.93
N HIS A 39 3.64 18.05 14.30
CA HIS A 39 2.94 19.11 15.04
C HIS A 39 1.99 18.53 16.10
N ARG A 40 1.17 17.53 15.76
CA ARG A 40 0.26 16.89 16.72
C ARG A 40 1.00 16.21 17.88
N TYR A 41 2.14 15.57 17.61
CA TYR A 41 2.96 14.94 18.66
C TYR A 41 3.63 15.97 19.58
N CYS A 42 4.10 17.11 19.05
CA CYS A 42 4.73 18.17 19.86
C CYS A 42 3.73 19.14 20.53
N ASN A 43 2.44 19.04 20.21
CA ASN A 43 1.35 19.75 20.88
C ASN A 43 0.60 18.90 21.92
N GLY A 44 0.63 17.56 21.79
CA GLY A 44 -0.17 16.63 22.61
C GLY A 44 -1.52 16.22 21.99
N ASP A 45 -1.79 16.66 20.75
CA ASP A 45 -3.01 16.32 19.98
C ASP A 45 -3.03 14.86 19.46
N ALA A 46 -1.92 14.14 19.62
CA ALA A 46 -1.80 12.70 19.42
C ALA A 46 -0.58 12.14 20.18
N VAL A 47 -0.72 10.92 20.72
CA VAL A 47 0.41 10.10 21.18
C VAL A 47 0.59 8.96 20.18
N PRO A 48 1.81 8.65 19.72
CA PRO A 48 2.06 7.57 18.75
C PRO A 48 1.69 6.19 19.31
N ASN A 49 1.17 5.29 18.46
CA ASN A 49 0.90 3.89 18.82
C ASN A 49 2.18 3.07 19.07
N GLU A 50 3.31 3.52 18.55
CA GLU A 50 4.61 2.85 18.63
C GLU A 50 5.73 3.84 19.01
N PHE A 51 6.79 3.32 19.64
CA PHE A 51 7.94 4.14 20.02
C PHE A 51 8.93 4.42 18.88
N ALA A 52 9.00 3.56 17.85
CA ALA A 52 10.02 3.66 16.79
C ALA A 52 10.01 4.98 15.96
N PRO A 53 8.87 5.66 15.72
CA PRO A 53 8.86 7.02 15.18
C PRO A 53 9.41 8.06 16.16
N VAL A 54 9.10 7.93 17.46
CA VAL A 54 9.54 8.82 18.54
C VAL A 54 11.05 8.74 18.75
N GLU A 55 11.59 7.52 18.78
CA GLU A 55 13.03 7.31 18.95
C GLU A 55 13.83 7.90 17.79
N ARG A 56 13.36 7.70 16.55
CA ARG A 56 13.96 8.31 15.35
C ARG A 56 13.90 9.84 15.42
N PHE A 57 12.76 10.41 15.83
CA PHE A 57 12.63 11.86 16.05
C PHE A 57 13.64 12.38 17.08
N ALA A 58 13.70 11.76 18.26
CA ALA A 58 14.61 12.19 19.34
C ALA A 58 16.09 12.05 18.94
N ARG A 59 16.47 10.96 18.25
CA ARG A 59 17.81 10.78 17.67
C ARG A 59 18.16 11.87 16.65
N VAL A 60 17.23 12.23 15.73
CA VAL A 60 17.43 13.31 14.74
C VAL A 60 17.48 14.70 15.40
N CYS A 61 16.77 14.90 16.51
CA CYS A 61 16.86 16.12 17.32
C CYS A 61 18.17 16.21 18.14
N GLY A 62 18.90 15.10 18.33
CA GLY A 62 20.15 15.06 19.07
C GLY A 62 19.98 14.77 20.57
N ALA A 63 18.99 13.97 20.94
CA ALA A 63 18.83 13.46 22.30
C ALA A 63 20.00 12.54 22.70
N SER A 64 20.48 12.70 23.94
CA SER A 64 21.44 11.79 24.58
C SER A 64 20.78 10.46 25.01
N GLY A 65 21.59 9.48 25.43
CA GLY A 65 21.08 8.16 25.85
C GLY A 65 20.10 8.24 27.03
N ASP A 66 20.40 9.07 28.03
CA ASP A 66 19.54 9.24 29.20
C ASP A 66 18.21 9.95 28.84
N GLU A 67 18.26 10.89 27.89
CA GLU A 67 17.06 11.56 27.37
C GLU A 67 16.19 10.62 26.53
N LEU A 68 16.78 9.71 25.75
CA LEU A 68 16.02 8.68 25.02
C LEU A 68 15.28 7.75 25.98
N VAL A 69 15.89 7.39 27.11
CA VAL A 69 15.24 6.60 28.18
C VAL A 69 14.07 7.38 28.81
N GLU A 70 14.24 8.69 29.04
CA GLU A 70 13.20 9.53 29.63
C GLU A 70 12.03 9.79 28.66
N VAL A 71 12.31 9.98 27.36
CA VAL A 71 11.29 10.04 26.30
C VAL A 71 10.53 8.71 26.22
N HIS A 72 11.20 7.56 26.37
CA HIS A 72 10.55 6.25 26.39
C HIS A 72 9.63 6.07 27.61
N ARG A 73 10.08 6.47 28.81
CA ARG A 73 9.24 6.43 30.03
C ARG A 73 7.97 7.25 29.88
N ARG A 74 8.07 8.50 29.41
CA ARG A 74 6.90 9.38 29.24
C ARG A 74 5.99 8.92 28.12
N TRP A 75 6.53 8.34 27.05
CA TRP A 75 5.72 7.68 26.02
C TRP A 75 4.88 6.52 26.60
N ILE A 76 5.49 5.62 27.41
CA ILE A 76 4.75 4.51 28.05
C ILE A 76 3.61 5.04 28.94
N VAL A 77 3.85 6.09 29.73
CA VAL A 77 2.82 6.67 30.62
C VAL A 77 1.70 7.35 29.81
N ALA A 78 2.03 8.13 28.78
CA ALA A 78 1.07 8.78 27.89
C ALA A 78 0.25 7.78 27.06
N ASP A 79 0.87 6.70 26.60
CA ASP A 79 0.22 5.63 25.86
C ASP A 79 -0.69 4.78 26.77
N ALA A 80 -0.27 4.49 28.00
CA ALA A 80 -1.13 3.84 29.00
C ALA A 80 -2.34 4.72 29.38
N ALA A 81 -2.17 6.04 29.49
CA ALA A 81 -3.27 6.98 29.71
C ALA A 81 -4.24 7.02 28.51
N ARG A 82 -3.71 7.04 27.27
CA ARG A 82 -4.48 6.95 26.02
C ARG A 82 -5.27 5.65 25.89
N ARG A 83 -4.71 4.51 26.32
CA ARG A 83 -5.35 3.19 26.28
C ARG A 83 -6.37 2.96 27.41
N ARG A 84 -6.46 3.85 28.40
CA ARG A 84 -7.45 3.73 29.49
C ARG A 84 -8.85 4.05 28.96
N PRO A 85 -9.85 3.15 29.13
CA PRO A 85 -11.23 3.46 28.78
C PRO A 85 -11.75 4.69 29.54
N PRO A 86 -12.66 5.50 28.95
CA PRO A 86 -13.23 6.65 29.64
C PRO A 86 -13.93 6.23 30.94
N ALA A 87 -13.79 7.05 31.97
CA ALA A 87 -14.32 6.83 33.32
C ALA A 87 -15.86 6.94 33.33
N GLY A 88 -16.50 5.86 32.86
CA GLY A 88 -17.94 5.69 32.69
C GLY A 88 -18.29 4.27 32.24
N ALA A 89 -17.38 3.56 31.56
CA ALA A 89 -17.53 2.14 31.25
C ALA A 89 -17.24 1.23 32.47
N ALA A 90 -16.36 1.67 33.38
CA ALA A 90 -15.90 0.86 34.52
C ALA A 90 -16.97 0.56 35.57
N THR A 91 -18.02 1.38 35.66
CA THR A 91 -19.17 1.16 36.57
C THR A 91 -20.17 0.13 36.04
N ALA A 92 -20.17 -0.18 34.73
CA ALA A 92 -21.03 -1.23 34.17
C ALA A 92 -20.44 -2.65 34.40
N ALA A 93 -19.11 -2.79 34.30
CA ALA A 93 -18.43 -4.08 34.44
C ALA A 93 -18.37 -4.63 35.88
N SER A 94 -18.81 -3.84 36.88
CA SER A 94 -18.82 -4.21 38.31
C SER A 94 -20.24 -4.35 38.90
N ALA A 95 -21.26 -4.50 38.05
CA ALA A 95 -22.67 -4.56 38.47
C ALA A 95 -23.40 -5.86 38.06
N ALA A 96 -22.73 -6.80 37.39
CA ALA A 96 -23.32 -8.00 36.79
C ALA A 96 -22.75 -9.32 37.35
N ALA A 97 -22.53 -9.40 38.66
CA ALA A 97 -22.09 -10.61 39.35
C ALA A 97 -22.74 -10.71 40.75
N VAL A 98 -24.02 -11.07 40.79
CA VAL A 98 -24.76 -11.34 42.04
C VAL A 98 -25.12 -12.82 42.10
N PRO A 99 -24.73 -13.52 43.17
CA PRO A 99 -25.54 -14.58 43.75
C PRO A 99 -26.14 -14.11 45.08
N ASP A 100 -27.45 -14.28 45.22
CA ASP A 100 -28.21 -14.03 46.43
C ASP A 100 -28.15 -15.23 47.38
N VAL A 101 -27.63 -15.03 48.61
CA VAL A 101 -28.17 -15.62 49.85
C VAL A 101 -27.88 -14.65 51.02
N ALA A 102 -28.79 -14.56 51.99
CA ALA A 102 -28.68 -13.69 53.16
C ALA A 102 -28.06 -14.36 54.42
N SER A 103 -27.94 -13.54 55.48
CA SER A 103 -27.82 -13.89 56.91
C SER A 103 -26.44 -14.11 57.57
N GLU A 104 -26.02 -13.05 58.27
CA GLU A 104 -25.83 -13.04 59.75
C GLU A 104 -24.50 -13.54 60.39
N VAL A 105 -24.16 -12.90 61.51
CA VAL A 105 -22.98 -13.08 62.39
C VAL A 105 -23.50 -13.79 63.67
N VAL A 106 -22.81 -14.63 64.46
CA VAL A 106 -21.48 -14.54 65.13
C VAL A 106 -20.97 -15.99 65.49
N PRO A 107 -19.93 -16.25 66.33
CA PRO A 107 -19.09 -17.46 66.19
C PRO A 107 -19.28 -18.55 67.27
N ALA A 108 -18.62 -19.71 67.11
CA ALA A 108 -18.21 -20.58 68.22
C ALA A 108 -17.05 -21.54 67.88
N THR A 109 -16.48 -22.15 68.92
CA THR A 109 -15.22 -22.92 68.98
C THR A 109 -15.35 -24.45 68.81
N ALA A 110 -14.29 -25.06 68.25
CA ALA A 110 -13.63 -26.31 68.69
C ALA A 110 -14.15 -27.74 68.34
N SER A 111 -13.15 -28.60 68.14
CA SER A 111 -13.03 -30.05 68.39
C SER A 111 -13.83 -31.13 67.61
N ASP A 112 -13.10 -31.75 66.67
CA ASP A 112 -12.55 -33.13 66.78
C ASP A 112 -13.42 -34.38 66.46
N ALA A 113 -12.71 -35.48 66.13
CA ALA A 113 -13.10 -36.89 66.02
C ALA A 113 -13.90 -37.38 64.77
N VAL A 114 -13.72 -38.61 64.23
CA VAL A 114 -12.55 -39.53 64.06
C VAL A 114 -12.98 -40.73 63.18
N SER A 115 -12.10 -41.27 62.29
CA SER A 115 -12.22 -42.58 61.60
C SER A 115 -13.42 -42.80 60.64
N ALA A 116 -13.49 -43.79 59.74
CA ALA A 116 -12.53 -44.65 58.98
C ALA A 116 -13.32 -45.21 57.74
N VAL A 117 -12.78 -45.86 56.70
CA VAL A 117 -12.07 -47.16 56.66
C VAL A 117 -11.38 -47.33 55.27
N VAL A 118 -10.22 -47.98 55.26
CA VAL A 118 -9.52 -48.52 54.06
C VAL A 118 -8.97 -49.91 54.44
N PRO A 119 -9.19 -50.97 53.64
CA PRO A 119 -8.09 -51.68 52.96
C PRO A 119 -8.47 -52.20 51.55
N GLY A 120 -7.56 -52.60 50.66
CA GLY A 120 -6.08 -52.66 50.64
C GLY A 120 -5.63 -52.82 49.16
N ALA A 121 -4.48 -53.37 48.75
CA ALA A 121 -3.22 -53.89 49.34
C ALA A 121 -2.35 -54.37 48.13
N VAL A 122 -1.01 -54.39 48.06
CA VAL A 122 0.16 -53.96 48.88
C VAL A 122 1.15 -53.24 47.89
N GLU A 123 2.50 -53.24 47.83
CA GLU A 123 3.66 -53.84 48.51
C GLU A 123 4.90 -52.94 48.17
N ALA A 124 5.65 -52.39 49.15
CA ALA A 124 6.97 -52.82 49.69
C ALA A 124 8.18 -52.81 48.70
N SER A 125 9.44 -52.49 49.07
CA SER A 125 10.01 -52.17 50.40
C SER A 125 11.36 -51.38 50.32
N GLU A 126 12.00 -51.13 51.48
CA GLU A 126 13.18 -50.25 51.73
C GLU A 126 14.60 -50.86 51.48
N PRO A 127 15.70 -50.06 51.57
CA PRO A 127 17.09 -50.46 51.26
C PRO A 127 17.98 -50.81 52.47
N PRO A 128 19.28 -51.14 52.27
CA PRO A 128 20.32 -51.06 53.30
C PRO A 128 21.59 -50.26 52.88
N GLU A 129 22.59 -50.22 53.76
CA GLU A 129 23.72 -49.26 53.76
C GLU A 129 25.10 -49.81 53.30
N SER A 130 26.04 -48.87 53.11
CA SER A 130 27.47 -48.91 53.50
C SER A 130 28.43 -50.04 53.02
N SER A 131 29.51 -49.63 52.34
CA SER A 131 30.85 -50.27 52.41
C SER A 131 31.94 -49.31 51.93
N ALA A 132 33.16 -49.44 52.47
CA ALA A 132 34.31 -48.56 52.21
C ALA A 132 35.65 -49.37 52.13
N PRO A 133 36.86 -48.87 52.47
CA PRO A 133 37.81 -48.44 51.43
C PRO A 133 39.26 -48.99 51.52
N ASP A 134 40.00 -48.90 50.40
CA ASP A 134 41.45 -48.59 50.25
C ASP A 134 41.68 -48.25 48.74
N VAL A 135 42.80 -47.76 48.18
CA VAL A 135 44.19 -47.49 48.63
C VAL A 135 44.66 -46.11 48.12
N THR A 136 45.70 -45.54 48.75
CA THR A 136 46.48 -44.37 48.27
C THR A 136 47.30 -44.68 46.97
N SER A 137 47.89 -43.75 46.20
CA SER A 137 48.17 -42.32 46.42
C SER A 137 48.50 -41.55 45.12
N ALA A 138 48.52 -40.21 45.20
CA ALA A 138 49.22 -39.23 44.35
C ALA A 138 48.89 -39.12 42.83
N GLY A 139 48.54 -37.91 42.37
CA GLY A 139 48.43 -37.59 40.92
C GLY A 139 47.81 -36.22 40.62
N SER A 140 48.64 -35.24 40.27
CA SER A 140 48.27 -33.86 39.93
C SER A 140 47.34 -33.70 38.71
N GLY A 141 46.43 -32.70 38.72
CA GLY A 141 45.80 -32.17 37.50
C GLY A 141 44.36 -31.70 37.69
N ASP A 142 44.13 -30.39 37.82
CA ASP A 142 42.77 -29.82 37.95
C ASP A 142 42.11 -29.57 36.58
N ARG A 143 40.79 -29.35 36.60
CA ARG A 143 39.85 -29.45 35.47
C ARG A 143 40.03 -28.34 34.42
N SER A 144 40.00 -28.73 33.15
CA SER A 144 39.87 -27.77 32.04
C SER A 144 38.41 -27.35 31.83
N GLY A 145 38.12 -26.05 31.98
CA GLY A 145 36.82 -25.45 31.71
C GLY A 145 36.84 -23.92 31.84
N PRO A 146 37.37 -23.18 30.84
CA PRO A 146 37.59 -21.75 30.96
C PRO A 146 36.36 -20.91 30.59
N GLY A 147 35.71 -20.33 31.60
CA GLY A 147 34.83 -19.16 31.41
C GLY A 147 35.63 -17.88 31.07
N SER A 148 34.94 -16.88 30.53
CA SER A 148 35.54 -15.65 29.99
C SER A 148 36.29 -14.78 31.02
N ARG A 149 37.49 -14.29 30.67
CA ARG A 149 38.11 -13.08 31.24
C ARG A 149 38.86 -12.26 30.18
N TRP A 150 39.08 -10.98 30.50
CA TRP A 150 39.53 -9.91 29.60
C TRP A 150 41.05 -9.66 29.70
N SER A 151 41.78 -9.59 28.56
CA SER A 151 43.10 -8.92 28.32
C SER A 151 44.00 -9.72 27.36
N ARG A 152 45.12 -9.22 26.79
CA ARG A 152 45.46 -7.91 26.15
C ARG A 152 46.73 -8.12 25.29
N PHE A 153 46.74 -7.58 24.06
CA PHE A 153 47.92 -7.22 23.24
C PHE A 153 48.96 -8.25 22.73
N SER A 154 49.12 -8.26 21.40
CA SER A 154 50.40 -7.98 20.70
C SER A 154 50.07 -7.02 19.53
N ARG A 155 50.74 -5.91 19.18
CA ARG A 155 52.12 -5.38 19.32
C ARG A 155 53.15 -5.74 18.24
N ARG A 156 52.82 -5.48 16.97
CA ARG A 156 53.62 -4.88 15.86
C ARG A 156 52.72 -4.95 14.61
N THR A 157 52.58 -3.95 13.74
CA THR A 157 53.54 -2.94 13.25
C THR A 157 53.01 -1.49 13.38
N ARG A 158 53.90 -0.49 13.29
CA ARG A 158 53.60 0.96 13.19
C ARG A 158 54.34 1.59 12.01
N VAL A 159 53.65 2.36 11.17
CA VAL A 159 54.05 3.63 10.48
C VAL A 159 52.70 4.26 10.08
N LEU A 160 52.22 5.43 10.51
CA LEU A 160 52.77 6.79 10.65
C LEU A 160 53.00 7.55 9.33
N ILE A 161 51.95 8.20 8.83
CA ILE A 161 52.04 9.58 8.27
C ILE A 161 51.01 10.44 9.02
N ALA A 162 51.32 11.71 9.24
CA ALA A 162 50.57 12.63 10.10
C ALA A 162 49.82 13.72 9.32
N ALA A 163 48.99 14.49 10.03
CA ALA A 163 48.12 15.52 9.45
C ALA A 163 48.83 16.84 9.09
N ALA A 164 48.29 17.53 8.10
CA ALA A 164 48.26 19.00 7.99
C ALA A 164 47.18 19.41 6.95
N GLY A 165 46.63 20.63 7.05
CA GLY A 165 45.80 21.21 5.98
C GLY A 165 44.47 21.85 6.40
N VAL A 166 44.51 22.89 7.23
CA VAL A 166 43.39 23.86 7.27
C VAL A 166 43.55 24.80 6.08
N ALA A 167 42.55 24.86 5.21
CA ALA A 167 42.46 25.84 4.13
C ALA A 167 41.02 26.32 3.98
N ALA A 168 40.75 27.58 4.29
CA ALA A 168 39.45 28.20 4.09
C ALA A 168 39.42 28.93 2.74
N LEU A 169 38.49 28.53 1.87
CA LEU A 169 38.02 29.30 0.72
C LEU A 169 36.49 29.28 0.79
N LEU A 170 35.79 30.38 1.10
CA LEU A 170 35.65 31.58 0.27
C LEU A 170 35.23 31.24 -1.16
N VAL A 171 33.93 30.96 -1.31
CA VAL A 171 33.23 31.14 -2.58
C VAL A 171 32.62 32.55 -2.57
N PRO A 172 33.24 33.55 -3.22
CA PRO A 172 32.57 34.84 -3.44
C PRO A 172 31.43 34.65 -4.45
N GLY A 173 30.26 35.18 -4.15
CA GLY A 173 29.14 35.17 -5.08
C GLY A 173 29.36 36.19 -6.22
N THR A 174 29.35 35.73 -7.46
CA THR A 174 29.36 36.58 -8.66
C THR A 174 27.97 36.63 -9.28
N VAL A 175 27.20 37.67 -8.96
CA VAL A 175 26.01 38.02 -9.74
C VAL A 175 26.49 38.56 -11.09
N VAL A 176 26.26 37.80 -12.16
CA VAL A 176 26.49 38.25 -13.53
C VAL A 176 25.17 38.76 -14.09
N ALA A 177 24.89 40.04 -13.82
CA ALA A 177 23.92 40.80 -14.60
C ALA A 177 24.63 41.31 -15.86
N VAL A 178 24.08 41.01 -17.04
CA VAL A 178 24.50 41.63 -18.31
C VAL A 178 23.29 42.36 -18.88
N ASP A 179 23.29 43.68 -18.71
CA ASP A 179 22.25 44.57 -19.20
C ASP A 179 22.88 45.56 -20.19
N LEU A 180 22.81 45.23 -21.48
CA LEU A 180 23.15 46.06 -22.63
C LEU A 180 22.19 45.64 -23.76
N VAL A 181 21.00 46.21 -23.94
CA VAL A 181 20.60 47.62 -24.20
C VAL A 181 20.76 48.04 -25.67
N GLY A 182 19.65 48.52 -26.25
CA GLY A 182 19.58 49.15 -27.56
C GLY A 182 18.90 48.30 -28.67
N SER A 183 18.06 48.85 -29.55
CA SER A 183 17.43 50.20 -29.52
C SER A 183 16.31 50.31 -30.58
N GLY A 184 15.29 51.15 -30.32
CA GLY A 184 14.12 51.41 -31.19
C GLY A 184 12.81 51.13 -30.45
N LYS A 185 11.90 52.08 -30.15
CA LYS A 185 11.35 53.25 -30.88
C LYS A 185 10.62 52.86 -32.17
N ASP A 186 9.34 53.20 -32.40
CA ASP A 186 8.38 54.00 -31.61
C ASP A 186 6.93 53.48 -31.72
N GLY A 187 6.10 53.91 -30.75
CA GLY A 187 4.78 54.55 -30.86
C GLY A 187 3.75 54.16 -31.94
N GLY A 188 2.44 54.29 -31.70
CA GLY A 188 1.72 54.81 -30.53
C GLY A 188 0.22 54.55 -30.68
N GLY A 189 -0.59 54.78 -29.63
CA GLY A 189 -2.02 54.41 -29.62
C GLY A 189 -3.00 55.55 -29.92
N SER A 190 -4.30 55.22 -29.79
CA SER A 190 -5.49 56.11 -29.68
C SER A 190 -6.24 56.54 -30.97
N ALA A 191 -7.32 55.81 -31.27
CA ALA A 191 -8.67 56.28 -31.66
C ALA A 191 -9.63 55.08 -31.44
N ALA A 192 -10.75 55.18 -30.70
CA ALA A 192 -12.02 55.86 -31.03
C ALA A 192 -12.64 55.31 -32.35
N ASP A 193 -13.89 54.85 -32.40
CA ASP A 193 -15.11 55.52 -31.88
C ASP A 193 -16.23 54.56 -31.38
N ARG A 194 -17.42 55.08 -31.04
CA ARG A 194 -18.51 54.41 -30.29
C ARG A 194 -19.93 54.69 -30.84
N VAL A 195 -20.65 53.65 -31.24
CA VAL A 195 -22.12 53.56 -31.43
C VAL A 195 -22.50 52.09 -31.06
N GLU A 196 -23.50 51.71 -30.23
CA GLU A 196 -24.94 52.08 -30.16
C GLU A 196 -25.70 51.75 -31.45
N ASP A 197 -26.94 51.24 -31.47
CA ASP A 197 -27.78 50.47 -30.52
C ASP A 197 -28.94 49.84 -31.35
N ALA A 198 -29.79 49.00 -30.75
CA ALA A 198 -31.01 48.37 -31.30
C ALA A 198 -30.82 47.42 -32.52
N GLY A 199 -31.50 46.28 -32.63
CA GLY A 199 -32.72 45.85 -31.93
C GLY A 199 -33.86 45.69 -32.93
N GLY A 200 -34.30 44.45 -33.18
CA GLY A 200 -35.39 44.16 -34.12
C GLY A 200 -35.27 42.78 -34.75
N GLY A 201 -36.07 41.83 -34.29
CA GLY A 201 -36.23 40.51 -34.94
C GLY A 201 -37.62 40.35 -35.54
N LEU A 202 -37.73 39.47 -36.54
CA LEU A 202 -38.94 38.84 -37.10
C LEU A 202 -38.38 37.67 -37.95
N ALA A 203 -38.60 36.40 -37.60
CA ALA A 203 -39.81 35.58 -37.78
C ALA A 203 -39.70 34.64 -39.00
N GLU A 204 -39.99 33.35 -38.76
CA GLU A 204 -40.07 32.24 -39.73
C GLU A 204 -41.48 32.20 -40.40
N PRO A 205 -41.82 31.16 -41.19
CA PRO A 205 -41.16 30.61 -42.39
C PRO A 205 -42.09 30.83 -43.63
N PRO A 206 -42.08 29.96 -44.67
CA PRO A 206 -42.90 28.73 -44.60
C PRO A 206 -42.32 27.49 -45.32
N GLU A 207 -42.98 26.34 -45.10
CA GLU A 207 -42.77 25.06 -45.80
C GLU A 207 -43.35 25.07 -47.24
N GLY A 208 -43.09 24.04 -48.07
CA GLY A 208 -43.70 24.04 -49.42
C GLY A 208 -43.48 22.89 -50.43
N SER A 209 -43.59 21.61 -50.05
CA SER A 209 -43.87 20.46 -50.97
C SER A 209 -42.86 20.08 -52.08
N ALA A 210 -42.98 18.82 -52.55
CA ALA A 210 -42.13 18.22 -53.60
C ALA A 210 -42.97 17.53 -54.71
N SER A 211 -42.39 17.34 -55.91
CA SER A 211 -42.84 16.36 -56.94
C SER A 211 -41.90 16.27 -58.15
N GLY A 212 -41.83 15.09 -58.80
CA GLY A 212 -41.64 14.99 -60.26
C GLY A 212 -40.25 14.63 -60.82
N THR A 213 -40.04 13.34 -61.16
CA THR A 213 -39.08 12.82 -62.16
C THR A 213 -39.74 12.77 -63.57
N PRO A 214 -39.16 12.28 -64.71
CA PRO A 214 -37.83 11.66 -65.00
C PRO A 214 -37.15 12.12 -66.35
N ARG A 215 -36.19 11.30 -66.86
CA ARG A 215 -35.72 11.03 -68.27
C ARG A 215 -34.28 11.52 -68.66
N PRO A 216 -33.61 11.01 -69.75
CA PRO A 216 -32.42 10.14 -69.56
C PRO A 216 -31.22 10.33 -70.56
N SER A 217 -30.33 9.31 -70.62
CA SER A 217 -29.25 9.05 -71.63
C SER A 217 -27.90 9.75 -71.40
N ALA A 218 -26.71 9.19 -71.71
CA ALA A 218 -26.34 7.89 -72.34
C ALA A 218 -25.04 7.27 -71.75
N SER A 219 -24.60 6.12 -72.26
CA SER A 219 -23.36 5.37 -71.88
C SER A 219 -22.18 5.66 -72.85
N PRO A 220 -20.91 5.25 -72.57
CA PRO A 220 -20.47 3.86 -72.86
C PRO A 220 -19.46 3.25 -71.85
N SER A 221 -19.05 1.99 -72.09
CA SER A 221 -17.96 1.27 -71.40
C SER A 221 -17.31 0.23 -72.35
N PRO A 222 -16.11 -0.29 -72.02
CA PRO A 222 -15.84 -1.74 -72.12
C PRO A 222 -15.16 -2.28 -70.84
N SER A 223 -15.52 -3.44 -70.25
CA SER A 223 -15.29 -4.84 -70.69
C SER A 223 -13.85 -5.35 -70.41
N GLY A 224 -13.63 -6.58 -69.89
CA GLY A 224 -14.58 -7.62 -69.50
C GLY A 224 -13.90 -8.84 -68.81
N THR A 225 -14.69 -9.83 -68.41
CA THR A 225 -14.29 -10.98 -67.56
C THR A 225 -14.30 -12.31 -68.33
N SER A 226 -13.56 -13.32 -67.86
CA SER A 226 -13.85 -14.72 -68.17
C SER A 226 -13.56 -15.66 -66.98
N THR A 227 -14.28 -16.76 -66.91
CA THR A 227 -14.09 -17.88 -65.95
C THR A 227 -13.98 -19.20 -66.73
N GLY A 228 -13.34 -20.20 -66.12
CA GLY A 228 -13.17 -21.54 -66.70
C GLY A 228 -13.07 -22.59 -65.59
N ALA A 229 -13.43 -23.84 -65.88
CA ALA A 229 -13.66 -24.88 -64.88
C ALA A 229 -13.00 -26.22 -65.21
N SER A 230 -12.89 -27.07 -64.18
CA SER A 230 -12.66 -28.53 -64.20
C SER A 230 -11.34 -29.07 -64.76
N ALA A 231 -10.49 -29.56 -63.85
CA ALA A 231 -9.81 -30.85 -63.99
C ALA A 231 -9.35 -31.38 -62.61
N SER A 232 -9.41 -32.70 -62.41
CA SER A 232 -8.68 -33.41 -61.33
C SER A 232 -7.62 -34.33 -61.96
N PRO A 233 -6.57 -34.67 -61.21
CA PRO A 233 -6.30 -36.10 -61.03
C PRO A 233 -5.96 -36.48 -59.58
N SER A 234 -5.93 -37.79 -59.32
CA SER A 234 -5.78 -38.41 -57.99
C SER A 234 -4.33 -38.45 -57.47
N GLY A 235 -4.15 -38.49 -56.13
CA GLY A 235 -2.83 -38.66 -55.51
C GLY A 235 -2.83 -38.77 -53.98
N GLN A 236 -3.12 -39.96 -53.44
CA GLN A 236 -2.93 -40.38 -52.03
C GLN A 236 -1.88 -41.53 -52.08
N PRO A 237 -0.90 -41.68 -51.15
CA PRO A 237 -1.17 -41.84 -49.71
C PRO A 237 -0.11 -41.41 -48.66
N SER A 238 -0.50 -41.66 -47.39
CA SER A 238 0.31 -41.83 -46.17
C SER A 238 0.70 -40.56 -45.37
N ALA A 239 0.58 -40.53 -44.03
CA ALA A 239 -0.09 -41.43 -43.09
C ALA A 239 -0.53 -40.73 -41.78
N LYS A 240 -1.41 -41.39 -41.02
CA LYS A 240 -1.90 -41.06 -39.65
C LYS A 240 -0.94 -41.66 -38.58
N PRO A 241 -1.11 -41.49 -37.24
CA PRO A 241 -1.98 -40.59 -36.46
C PRO A 241 -1.38 -39.99 -35.15
N SER A 242 -2.23 -39.27 -34.39
CA SER A 242 -2.34 -39.26 -32.91
C SER A 242 -1.29 -38.60 -31.99
N ALA A 243 -1.74 -37.51 -31.35
CA ALA A 243 -1.94 -37.36 -29.90
C ALA A 243 -0.91 -37.92 -28.89
N GLY A 244 -0.35 -37.02 -28.08
CA GLY A 244 0.21 -37.28 -26.76
C GLY A 244 -0.22 -36.20 -25.77
N SER A 245 -0.62 -36.57 -24.56
CA SER A 245 -1.20 -35.65 -23.56
C SER A 245 -0.27 -35.41 -22.36
N GLY A 246 -0.13 -34.15 -21.96
CA GLY A 246 0.07 -33.75 -20.57
C GLY A 246 1.49 -33.78 -19.99
N ALA A 247 1.58 -33.26 -18.76
CA ALA A 247 2.70 -33.34 -17.83
C ALA A 247 4.06 -32.77 -18.31
N GLY A 248 4.10 -31.46 -18.59
CA GLY A 248 5.33 -30.67 -18.49
C GLY A 248 5.39 -29.96 -17.13
N GLN A 249 5.96 -30.59 -16.10
CA GLN A 249 6.27 -29.91 -14.84
C GLN A 249 7.53 -29.07 -15.04
N SER A 250 7.42 -27.75 -14.96
CA SER A 250 8.58 -26.85 -14.83
C SER A 250 9.18 -27.00 -13.43
N GLN A 251 9.92 -28.08 -13.21
CA GLN A 251 10.74 -28.22 -11.99
C GLN A 251 11.75 -27.07 -11.96
N SER A 252 11.72 -26.31 -10.87
CA SER A 252 12.82 -25.44 -10.48
C SER A 252 14.08 -26.30 -10.36
N GLY A 253 15.04 -26.10 -11.26
CA GLY A 253 16.31 -26.81 -11.19
C GLY A 253 17.14 -26.28 -10.01
N ASP A 254 17.54 -27.17 -9.10
CA ASP A 254 18.57 -26.89 -8.10
C ASP A 254 19.91 -26.63 -8.82
N GLY A 255 20.18 -25.36 -9.11
CA GLY A 255 21.42 -24.89 -9.72
C GLY A 255 22.50 -24.64 -8.66
N ASP A 256 23.55 -25.44 -8.69
CA ASP A 256 24.67 -25.39 -7.74
C ASP A 256 25.44 -24.05 -7.75
N GLY A 257 25.82 -23.60 -6.55
CA GLY A 257 27.08 -22.90 -6.29
C GLY A 257 27.33 -21.51 -6.90
N GLY A 258 26.41 -20.95 -7.70
CA GLY A 258 26.62 -19.69 -8.40
C GLY A 258 26.48 -18.44 -7.53
N SER A 259 27.60 -17.80 -7.15
CA SER A 259 27.60 -16.46 -6.53
C SER A 259 27.33 -15.36 -7.58
N GLY A 260 26.17 -15.42 -8.24
CA GLY A 260 25.75 -14.47 -9.27
C GLY A 260 25.51 -13.07 -8.69
N THR A 261 26.28 -12.09 -9.15
CA THR A 261 25.83 -10.69 -9.20
C THR A 261 24.51 -10.65 -9.95
N GLY A 262 23.45 -10.07 -9.37
CA GLY A 262 22.09 -10.10 -9.94
C GLY A 262 21.85 -9.26 -11.21
N LEU A 263 22.92 -8.96 -11.96
CA LEU A 263 22.89 -8.53 -13.35
C LEU A 263 21.96 -9.44 -14.17
N GLY A 264 21.12 -8.83 -15.02
CA GLY A 264 20.23 -9.58 -15.91
C GLY A 264 18.94 -10.09 -15.27
N ALA A 265 18.84 -10.10 -13.93
CA ALA A 265 17.65 -10.56 -13.25
C ALA A 265 16.46 -9.58 -13.41
N PRO A 266 15.21 -10.09 -13.50
CA PRO A 266 14.01 -9.28 -13.50
C PRO A 266 13.81 -8.55 -12.15
N PRO A 267 13.08 -7.43 -12.12
CA PRO A 267 12.63 -6.83 -10.87
C PRO A 267 11.60 -7.73 -10.19
N THR A 268 11.49 -7.63 -8.86
CA THR A 268 10.34 -8.17 -8.12
C THR A 268 9.22 -7.14 -8.08
N VAL A 269 7.97 -7.60 -8.15
CA VAL A 269 6.77 -6.77 -7.99
C VAL A 269 5.89 -7.40 -6.92
N SER A 270 5.34 -6.57 -6.03
CA SER A 270 4.35 -6.96 -5.04
C SER A 270 3.15 -6.01 -5.09
N ILE A 271 1.95 -6.56 -4.85
CA ILE A 271 0.75 -5.77 -4.64
C ILE A 271 0.75 -5.33 -3.17
N SER A 272 0.88 -4.03 -2.95
CA SER A 272 1.01 -3.43 -1.62
C SER A 272 -0.33 -2.92 -1.07
N SER A 273 -1.27 -2.58 -1.96
CA SER A 273 -2.69 -2.44 -1.62
C SER A 273 -3.57 -2.68 -2.85
N TYR A 274 -4.81 -3.10 -2.64
CA TYR A 274 -5.89 -3.10 -3.64
C TYR A 274 -6.71 -1.80 -3.63
N ASN A 275 -6.50 -0.95 -2.62
CA ASN A 275 -6.95 0.43 -2.57
C ASN A 275 -5.91 1.30 -1.85
N TRP A 276 -5.18 2.15 -2.58
CA TRP A 276 -4.19 3.08 -1.98
C TRP A 276 -4.80 4.35 -1.38
N GLU A 277 -6.06 4.63 -1.67
CA GLU A 277 -6.76 5.82 -1.16
C GLU A 277 -7.63 5.49 0.07
N GLU A 278 -7.43 4.32 0.70
CA GLU A 278 -8.31 3.84 1.78
C GLU A 278 -8.57 4.88 2.89
N PRO A 279 -9.85 5.12 3.25
CA PRO A 279 -11.05 4.36 2.90
C PRO A 279 -11.84 4.87 1.66
N CYS A 280 -11.29 5.77 0.84
CA CYS A 280 -11.95 6.30 -0.37
C CYS A 280 -12.23 5.23 -1.44
N GLY A 281 -13.07 5.58 -2.41
CA GLY A 281 -13.10 4.98 -3.76
C GLY A 281 -13.50 3.51 -3.92
N GLN A 282 -13.52 2.74 -2.84
CA GLN A 282 -13.69 1.29 -2.87
C GLN A 282 -15.17 0.92 -2.75
N HIS A 283 -15.64 0.28 -3.80
CA HIS A 283 -16.96 -0.33 -3.90
C HIS A 283 -16.81 -1.80 -4.26
N TYR A 284 -17.68 -2.64 -3.72
CA TYR A 284 -17.80 -4.04 -4.12
C TYR A 284 -19.19 -4.32 -4.67
N LEU A 285 -19.28 -4.95 -5.85
CA LEU A 285 -20.53 -5.53 -6.33
C LEU A 285 -20.74 -6.87 -5.63
N VAL A 286 -21.85 -7.02 -4.91
CA VAL A 286 -22.20 -8.25 -4.18
C VAL A 286 -23.61 -8.71 -4.54
N ASN A 287 -23.76 -10.00 -4.83
CA ASN A 287 -25.04 -10.62 -5.21
C ASN A 287 -25.91 -10.97 -3.99
N ARG A 288 -26.19 -9.98 -3.16
CA ARG A 288 -27.01 -10.07 -1.93
C ARG A 288 -27.78 -8.78 -1.69
N ASP A 289 -28.90 -8.91 -1.00
CA ASP A 289 -29.67 -7.79 -0.44
C ASP A 289 -28.99 -7.25 0.85
N PRO A 290 -29.20 -5.97 1.21
CA PRO A 290 -28.46 -5.30 2.28
C PRO A 290 -28.62 -5.93 3.67
N ASP A 291 -29.76 -6.58 3.94
CA ASP A 291 -30.02 -7.29 5.21
C ASP A 291 -29.25 -8.63 5.31
N ASP A 292 -28.74 -9.12 4.19
CA ASP A 292 -28.07 -10.42 4.00
C ASP A 292 -26.52 -10.28 3.94
N VAL A 293 -26.02 -9.08 4.26
CA VAL A 293 -24.61 -8.66 4.11
C VAL A 293 -24.08 -8.07 5.42
N ASP A 294 -23.00 -8.67 5.94
CA ASP A 294 -22.36 -8.25 7.19
C ASP A 294 -21.84 -6.80 7.12
N PRO A 295 -21.74 -6.11 8.27
CA PRO A 295 -21.08 -4.81 8.36
C PRO A 295 -19.68 -4.80 7.70
N PRO A 296 -19.25 -3.68 7.08
CA PRO A 296 -17.93 -3.60 6.47
C PRO A 296 -16.85 -3.66 7.55
N PRO A 297 -15.81 -4.51 7.40
CA PRO A 297 -14.79 -4.71 8.42
C PRO A 297 -13.72 -3.61 8.40
N ALA A 298 -12.63 -3.82 9.16
CA ALA A 298 -11.49 -2.91 9.13
C ALA A 298 -10.86 -2.87 7.73
N SER A 299 -10.19 -1.75 7.42
CA SER A 299 -9.70 -1.43 6.07
C SER A 299 -9.00 -2.57 5.30
N PRO A 300 -7.95 -3.22 5.84
CA PRO A 300 -7.25 -4.30 5.13
C PRO A 300 -8.06 -5.61 5.00
N GLU A 301 -9.17 -5.76 5.72
CA GLU A 301 -9.99 -6.99 5.73
C GLU A 301 -11.10 -6.95 4.67
N ARG A 302 -11.41 -5.77 4.10
CA ARG A 302 -12.59 -5.58 3.24
C ARG A 302 -12.56 -6.38 1.94
N ARG A 303 -11.37 -6.63 1.36
CA ARG A 303 -11.27 -7.50 0.18
C ARG A 303 -11.63 -8.95 0.51
N GLY A 304 -11.15 -9.48 1.62
CA GLY A 304 -11.50 -10.83 2.09
C GLY A 304 -13.00 -10.98 2.43
N TRP A 305 -13.60 -9.93 3.00
CA TRP A 305 -15.06 -9.84 3.17
C TRP A 305 -15.79 -9.91 1.82
N ALA A 306 -15.38 -9.13 0.81
CA ALA A 306 -16.01 -9.14 -0.50
C ALA A 306 -15.85 -10.50 -1.21
N GLU A 307 -14.64 -11.07 -1.16
CA GLU A 307 -14.32 -12.41 -1.67
C GLU A 307 -15.19 -13.50 -1.00
N SER A 308 -15.51 -13.37 0.29
CA SER A 308 -16.37 -14.32 1.02
C SER A 308 -17.82 -14.38 0.48
N TYR A 309 -18.32 -13.25 -0.05
CA TYR A 309 -19.62 -13.20 -0.76
C TYR A 309 -19.52 -13.49 -2.26
N GLY A 310 -18.32 -13.77 -2.79
CA GLY A 310 -18.07 -13.89 -4.24
C GLY A 310 -18.21 -12.56 -5.00
N GLY A 311 -18.04 -11.44 -4.31
CA GLY A 311 -18.09 -10.09 -4.87
C GLY A 311 -16.89 -9.73 -5.76
N VAL A 312 -16.93 -8.55 -6.36
CA VAL A 312 -15.85 -8.00 -7.20
C VAL A 312 -15.68 -6.50 -6.98
N ASP A 313 -14.45 -5.99 -7.14
CA ASP A 313 -14.15 -4.56 -7.15
C ASP A 313 -15.00 -3.84 -8.22
N ALA A 314 -15.52 -2.66 -7.88
CA ALA A 314 -16.60 -2.00 -8.61
C ALA A 314 -16.30 -0.54 -8.93
N GLY A 315 -16.53 -0.13 -10.19
CA GLY A 315 -16.14 1.19 -10.68
C GLY A 315 -14.64 1.30 -10.89
N ASN A 316 -13.89 1.46 -9.79
CA ASN A 316 -12.45 1.69 -9.80
C ASN A 316 -11.72 0.62 -8.97
N MET A 317 -10.57 0.15 -9.45
CA MET A 317 -9.60 -0.59 -8.63
C MET A 317 -8.36 0.27 -8.42
N LEU A 318 -8.15 0.74 -7.19
CA LEU A 318 -7.08 1.65 -6.81
C LEU A 318 -5.83 0.85 -6.38
N LEU A 319 -5.28 0.08 -7.33
CA LEU A 319 -4.19 -0.87 -7.10
C LEU A 319 -2.86 -0.14 -6.83
N GLN A 320 -2.09 -0.55 -5.81
CA GLN A 320 -0.72 -0.08 -5.58
C GLN A 320 0.28 -1.22 -5.71
N LEU A 321 1.31 -0.97 -6.52
CA LEU A 321 2.40 -1.89 -6.80
C LEU A 321 3.71 -1.34 -6.24
N THR A 322 4.48 -2.18 -5.56
CA THR A 322 5.86 -1.88 -5.14
C THR A 322 6.82 -2.72 -5.97
N VAL A 323 7.80 -2.06 -6.60
CA VAL A 323 8.75 -2.65 -7.54
C VAL A 323 10.18 -2.46 -7.05
N GLN A 324 10.94 -3.53 -6.94
CA GLN A 324 12.30 -3.55 -6.39
C GLN A 324 13.26 -4.33 -7.31
N GLY A 325 14.50 -3.88 -7.41
CA GLY A 325 15.55 -4.64 -8.11
C GLY A 325 16.13 -5.73 -7.21
N THR A 326 16.49 -6.87 -7.79
CA THR A 326 17.07 -8.00 -7.03
C THR A 326 18.56 -7.82 -6.69
N SER A 327 19.22 -6.79 -7.24
CA SER A 327 20.60 -6.40 -6.93
C SER A 327 20.75 -4.89 -6.82
N ARG A 328 21.96 -4.43 -6.45
CA ARG A 328 22.32 -3.00 -6.45
C ARG A 328 22.47 -2.38 -7.83
N GLU A 329 22.47 -3.18 -8.90
CA GLU A 329 22.44 -2.64 -10.26
C GLU A 329 21.05 -2.08 -10.59
N ALA A 330 21.00 -1.00 -11.37
CA ALA A 330 19.75 -0.36 -11.73
C ALA A 330 19.01 -1.17 -12.81
N VAL A 331 17.87 -1.74 -12.45
CA VAL A 331 16.87 -2.23 -13.41
C VAL A 331 16.12 -1.02 -13.95
N VAL A 332 16.06 -0.88 -15.27
CA VAL A 332 15.25 0.15 -15.94
C VAL A 332 13.87 -0.43 -16.23
N LEU A 333 12.83 0.24 -15.76
CA LEU A 333 11.43 -0.06 -16.08
C LEU A 333 11.05 0.80 -17.29
N LYS A 334 10.73 0.17 -18.43
CA LYS A 334 10.55 0.85 -19.74
C LYS A 334 9.13 1.37 -19.96
N GLY A 335 8.13 0.68 -19.41
CA GLY A 335 6.71 0.95 -19.63
C GLY A 335 5.84 -0.09 -18.91
N MET A 336 4.58 0.25 -18.62
CA MET A 336 3.61 -0.68 -18.06
C MET A 336 2.28 -0.64 -18.85
N HIS A 337 1.78 -1.82 -19.23
CA HIS A 337 0.72 -1.97 -20.21
C HIS A 337 -0.44 -2.79 -19.67
N VAL A 338 -1.66 -2.35 -19.96
CA VAL A 338 -2.90 -3.00 -19.53
C VAL A 338 -3.31 -4.04 -20.56
N ARG A 339 -3.63 -5.26 -20.11
CA ARG A 339 -4.05 -6.37 -20.96
C ARG A 339 -5.41 -6.90 -20.52
N VAL A 340 -6.44 -6.66 -21.32
CA VAL A 340 -7.79 -7.17 -21.07
C VAL A 340 -7.94 -8.57 -21.62
N VAL A 341 -8.32 -9.51 -20.76
CA VAL A 341 -8.55 -10.94 -21.06
C VAL A 341 -9.98 -11.16 -21.54
N SER A 342 -10.96 -10.48 -20.94
CA SER A 342 -12.35 -10.52 -21.39
C SER A 342 -13.14 -9.30 -20.92
N ARG A 343 -14.16 -8.91 -21.69
CA ARG A 343 -15.23 -8.00 -21.28
C ARG A 343 -16.57 -8.73 -21.36
N LYS A 344 -17.44 -8.53 -20.37
CA LYS A 344 -18.79 -9.09 -20.26
C LYS A 344 -19.78 -8.00 -19.86
N ALA A 345 -21.08 -8.28 -19.92
CA ALA A 345 -22.09 -7.37 -19.38
C ALA A 345 -21.81 -7.09 -17.87
N PRO A 346 -21.93 -5.84 -17.40
CA PRO A 346 -21.59 -5.46 -16.04
C PRO A 346 -22.60 -6.08 -15.07
N LEU A 347 -22.12 -6.65 -13.96
CA LEU A 347 -22.93 -7.52 -13.11
C LEU A 347 -24.18 -6.80 -12.58
N PRO A 348 -25.36 -7.43 -12.57
CA PRO A 348 -26.64 -6.79 -12.19
C PRO A 348 -26.82 -6.71 -10.66
N TRP A 349 -25.73 -6.48 -9.93
CA TRP A 349 -25.65 -6.62 -8.48
C TRP A 349 -25.65 -5.26 -7.76
N SER A 350 -25.96 -5.26 -6.46
CA SER A 350 -25.88 -4.08 -5.61
C SER A 350 -24.42 -3.70 -5.35
N ALA A 351 -24.13 -2.40 -5.33
CA ALA A 351 -22.82 -1.85 -4.99
C ALA A 351 -22.77 -1.47 -3.51
N TYR A 352 -21.77 -1.96 -2.78
CA TYR A 352 -21.55 -1.68 -1.36
C TYR A 352 -20.31 -0.79 -1.23
N ARG A 353 -20.49 0.44 -0.76
CA ARG A 353 -19.40 1.41 -0.53
C ARG A 353 -18.71 1.10 0.78
N MET A 354 -17.39 0.99 0.75
CA MET A 354 -16.57 0.53 1.86
C MET A 354 -16.13 1.61 2.86
N GLY A 355 -16.34 2.88 2.54
CA GLY A 355 -15.90 4.01 3.36
C GLY A 355 -16.82 5.23 3.27
N ASN A 356 -17.10 5.81 4.44
CA ASN A 356 -17.85 7.07 4.57
C ASN A 356 -16.89 8.22 4.86
N GLY A 357 -16.42 8.88 3.80
CA GLY A 357 -15.50 10.02 3.87
C GLY A 357 -14.11 9.71 3.32
N CYS A 358 -13.36 10.77 2.98
CA CYS A 358 -12.08 10.67 2.29
C CYS A 358 -10.93 11.34 3.04
N GLY A 359 -9.70 10.94 2.68
CA GLY A 359 -8.45 11.42 3.26
C GLY A 359 -8.18 12.91 3.05
N SER A 360 -7.24 13.46 3.82
CA SER A 360 -6.99 14.90 3.89
C SER A 360 -6.14 15.44 2.73
N GLY A 361 -6.74 15.68 1.58
CA GLY A 361 -6.23 16.63 0.55
C GLY A 361 -4.81 16.39 0.04
N ILE A 362 -4.36 15.13 0.04
CA ILE A 362 -3.07 14.71 -0.53
C ILE A 362 -3.34 13.47 -1.37
N THR A 363 -3.19 13.60 -2.68
CA THR A 363 -3.26 12.50 -3.65
C THR A 363 -1.85 12.30 -4.21
N PRO A 364 -1.23 11.11 -4.14
CA PRO A 364 0.05 10.89 -4.81
C PRO A 364 -0.11 11.04 -6.33
N GLN A 365 1.00 11.17 -7.07
CA GLN A 365 0.93 10.90 -8.51
C GLN A 365 0.45 9.45 -8.74
N SER A 366 -0.34 9.25 -9.78
CA SER A 366 -0.93 7.96 -10.10
C SER A 366 -0.91 7.69 -11.61
N PHE A 367 -1.31 6.50 -12.00
CA PHE A 367 -1.44 6.09 -13.39
C PHE A 367 -2.86 5.57 -13.65
N ALA A 368 -3.65 6.32 -14.42
CA ALA A 368 -5.03 5.98 -14.72
C ALA A 368 -5.17 5.17 -16.02
N SER A 369 -6.12 4.24 -16.08
CA SER A 369 -6.55 3.59 -17.32
C SER A 369 -8.02 3.19 -17.31
N HIS A 370 -8.75 3.55 -18.36
CA HIS A 370 -10.15 3.18 -18.53
C HIS A 370 -10.28 1.80 -19.21
N LEU A 371 -10.69 0.80 -18.43
CA LEU A 371 -10.79 -0.61 -18.78
C LEU A 371 -11.85 -0.92 -19.86
N ASP A 372 -12.80 -0.02 -20.11
CA ASP A 372 -13.78 -0.14 -21.20
C ASP A 372 -13.17 0.14 -22.58
N ALA A 373 -12.09 0.95 -22.65
CA ALA A 373 -11.54 1.48 -23.89
C ALA A 373 -11.02 0.39 -24.84
N GLY A 374 -11.22 0.53 -26.15
CA GLY A 374 -10.87 -0.51 -27.15
C GLY A 374 -9.46 -1.08 -26.99
N ASN A 375 -8.47 -0.21 -26.72
CA ASN A 375 -7.13 -0.55 -26.25
C ASN A 375 -6.83 0.32 -25.00
N PRO A 376 -6.93 -0.20 -23.77
CA PRO A 376 -6.65 0.58 -22.57
C PRO A 376 -5.16 0.97 -22.50
N VAL A 377 -4.91 2.27 -22.41
CA VAL A 377 -3.56 2.83 -22.25
C VAL A 377 -3.45 3.33 -20.82
N LEU A 378 -2.37 2.98 -20.14
CA LEU A 378 -2.02 3.52 -18.83
C LEU A 378 -1.43 4.92 -19.02
N ARG A 379 -1.86 5.91 -18.23
CA ARG A 379 -1.42 7.31 -18.37
C ARG A 379 -1.07 7.92 -17.01
N PRO A 380 0.05 8.65 -16.89
CA PRO A 380 0.38 9.35 -15.66
C PRO A 380 -0.63 10.49 -15.40
N VAL A 381 -1.00 10.67 -14.13
CA VAL A 381 -1.94 11.69 -13.64
C VAL A 381 -1.28 12.47 -12.50
N PRO A 382 -1.31 13.83 -12.51
CA PRO A 382 -0.71 14.62 -11.45
C PRO A 382 -1.37 14.36 -10.09
N GLY A 383 -0.56 14.30 -9.05
CA GLY A 383 -1.03 14.27 -7.67
C GLY A 383 -1.33 15.68 -7.15
N THR A 384 -1.78 15.76 -5.90
CA THR A 384 -2.02 17.00 -5.16
C THR A 384 -1.47 16.90 -3.75
N GLN A 385 -1.01 18.02 -3.19
CA GLN A 385 -0.56 18.13 -1.80
C GLN A 385 -1.01 19.48 -1.22
N GLY A 386 -2.27 19.56 -0.82
CA GLY A 386 -2.93 20.85 -0.63
C GLY A 386 -3.01 21.60 -1.96
N ASP A 387 -2.61 22.87 -1.97
CA ASP A 387 -2.61 23.73 -3.17
C ASP A 387 -1.45 23.45 -4.15
N ILE A 388 -0.60 22.45 -3.88
CA ILE A 388 0.57 22.10 -4.71
C ILE A 388 0.23 20.89 -5.60
N GLU A 389 0.38 21.04 -6.92
CA GLU A 389 0.35 19.91 -7.85
C GLU A 389 1.65 19.09 -7.72
N VAL A 390 1.52 17.78 -7.60
CA VAL A 390 2.65 16.83 -7.65
C VAL A 390 2.81 16.39 -9.10
N PRO A 391 3.90 16.76 -9.81
CA PRO A 391 4.02 16.51 -11.24
C PRO A 391 3.91 15.02 -11.59
N ALA A 392 3.13 14.71 -12.62
CA ALA A 392 3.04 13.38 -13.17
C ALA A 392 4.30 13.06 -14.00
N VAL A 393 5.06 12.06 -13.56
CA VAL A 393 6.19 11.50 -14.32
C VAL A 393 5.68 10.32 -15.15
N ASP A 394 6.16 10.17 -16.38
CA ASP A 394 5.91 8.97 -17.19
C ASP A 394 7.16 8.07 -17.22
N PHE A 395 7.00 6.84 -17.68
CA PHE A 395 8.12 5.91 -17.88
C PHE A 395 9.19 6.50 -18.84
N PRO A 396 10.49 6.18 -18.65
CA PRO A 396 11.02 5.09 -17.84
C PRO A 396 11.41 5.44 -16.39
N TYR A 397 11.32 4.43 -15.52
CA TYR A 397 11.76 4.48 -14.11
C TYR A 397 13.02 3.63 -13.88
N LYS A 398 13.59 3.72 -12.68
CA LYS A 398 14.72 2.89 -12.23
C LYS A 398 14.46 2.34 -10.83
N VAL A 399 14.86 1.09 -10.60
CA VAL A 399 14.82 0.44 -9.28
C VAL A 399 16.10 -0.37 -9.05
N SER A 400 16.42 -0.63 -7.79
CA SER A 400 17.51 -1.52 -7.35
C SER A 400 17.09 -2.22 -6.06
N SER A 401 17.98 -2.98 -5.42
CA SER A 401 17.73 -3.55 -4.08
C SER A 401 17.64 -2.49 -2.98
N GLU A 402 18.15 -1.28 -3.22
CA GLU A 402 18.21 -0.18 -2.24
C GLU A 402 17.38 1.04 -2.66
N ASP A 403 16.70 0.97 -3.82
CA ASP A 403 15.90 2.06 -4.40
C ASP A 403 14.63 1.47 -5.03
N VAL A 404 13.46 1.88 -4.56
CA VAL A 404 12.19 1.14 -4.72
C VAL A 404 11.11 2.09 -5.21
N GLU A 405 10.47 1.74 -6.33
CA GLU A 405 9.40 2.55 -6.93
C GLU A 405 8.01 2.05 -6.50
N VAL A 406 7.06 2.97 -6.30
CA VAL A 406 5.71 2.67 -5.84
C VAL A 406 4.68 3.30 -6.78
N PHE A 407 4.08 2.46 -7.62
CA PHE A 407 3.07 2.88 -8.59
C PHE A 407 1.67 2.80 -7.99
N ASN A 408 0.99 3.94 -7.90
CA ASN A 408 -0.44 4.02 -7.59
C ASN A 408 -1.21 4.00 -8.91
N LEU A 409 -2.14 3.07 -9.09
CA LEU A 409 -2.92 2.92 -10.32
C LEU A 409 -4.39 3.23 -10.06
N ASP A 410 -5.09 3.76 -11.07
CA ASP A 410 -6.56 3.87 -11.07
C ASP A 410 -7.13 3.19 -12.32
N MET A 411 -7.92 2.15 -12.09
CA MET A 411 -8.34 1.21 -13.13
C MET A 411 -9.87 1.19 -13.23
N GLU A 412 -10.41 2.05 -14.11
CA GLU A 412 -11.84 2.38 -14.19
C GLU A 412 -12.61 1.49 -15.18
N ALA A 413 -13.59 0.72 -14.70
CA ALA A 413 -14.59 0.01 -15.49
C ALA A 413 -15.98 0.63 -15.28
N VAL A 414 -16.69 0.96 -16.35
CA VAL A 414 -17.99 1.67 -16.28
C VAL A 414 -19.13 0.86 -16.88
N SER A 415 -18.88 0.19 -17.99
CA SER A 415 -19.91 -0.42 -18.85
C SER A 415 -19.76 -1.94 -18.99
N TYR A 416 -18.74 -2.55 -18.37
CA TYR A 416 -18.42 -3.97 -18.50
C TYR A 416 -17.97 -4.60 -17.18
N ASP A 417 -18.14 -5.93 -17.05
CA ASP A 417 -17.36 -6.78 -16.15
C ASP A 417 -16.07 -7.17 -16.89
N VAL A 418 -14.92 -6.66 -16.42
CA VAL A 418 -13.63 -6.75 -17.11
C VAL A 418 -12.66 -7.62 -16.32
N ALA A 419 -12.09 -8.63 -16.98
CA ALA A 419 -10.96 -9.41 -16.47
C ALA A 419 -9.66 -8.94 -17.16
N TRP A 420 -8.63 -8.58 -16.40
CA TRP A 420 -7.42 -7.91 -16.92
C TRP A 420 -6.16 -8.23 -16.12
N TYR A 421 -4.99 -7.92 -16.67
CA TYR A 421 -3.68 -8.01 -16.01
C TYR A 421 -2.73 -6.93 -16.53
N LEU A 422 -1.55 -6.79 -15.93
CA LEU A 422 -0.52 -5.83 -16.35
C LEU A 422 0.73 -6.54 -16.89
N GLU A 423 1.40 -5.87 -17.83
CA GLU A 423 2.69 -6.24 -18.37
C GLU A 423 3.68 -5.09 -18.15
N LEU A 424 4.70 -5.33 -17.33
CA LEU A 424 5.78 -4.38 -17.02
C LEU A 424 7.01 -4.71 -17.85
N GLU A 425 7.37 -3.85 -18.79
CA GLU A 425 8.59 -3.97 -19.58
C GLU A 425 9.81 -3.51 -18.77
N TRP A 426 10.89 -4.30 -18.78
CA TRP A 426 12.10 -4.01 -18.01
C TRP A 426 13.38 -4.35 -18.79
N SER A 427 14.52 -3.87 -18.30
CA SER A 427 15.86 -4.32 -18.70
C SER A 427 16.88 -4.17 -17.57
N SER A 428 17.78 -5.14 -17.44
CA SER A 428 18.83 -5.23 -16.40
C SER A 428 20.08 -5.87 -17.00
N GLY A 429 21.28 -5.37 -16.70
CA GLY A 429 22.56 -6.03 -17.05
C GLY A 429 22.88 -6.29 -18.54
N GLY A 430 21.96 -5.98 -19.47
CA GLY A 430 22.04 -6.36 -20.88
C GLY A 430 20.88 -7.27 -21.33
N GLU A 431 20.18 -7.90 -20.38
CA GLU A 431 18.93 -8.64 -20.60
C GLU A 431 17.73 -7.70 -20.60
N ASP A 432 16.65 -8.12 -21.26
CA ASP A 432 15.37 -7.44 -21.21
C ASP A 432 14.17 -8.40 -21.32
N GLY A 433 13.00 -7.93 -20.87
CA GLY A 433 11.81 -8.78 -20.85
C GLY A 433 10.55 -8.08 -20.37
N VAL A 434 9.49 -8.89 -20.21
CA VAL A 434 8.17 -8.45 -19.77
C VAL A 434 7.76 -9.27 -18.55
N LEU A 435 7.46 -8.60 -17.44
CA LEU A 435 6.94 -9.21 -16.23
C LEU A 435 5.42 -9.08 -16.19
N ARG A 436 4.72 -10.21 -16.10
CA ARG A 436 3.27 -10.27 -15.89
C ARG A 436 2.95 -10.02 -14.42
N ILE A 437 2.00 -9.13 -14.14
CA ILE A 437 1.50 -8.82 -12.80
C ILE A 437 -0.01 -9.06 -12.79
N ASP A 438 -0.47 -9.94 -11.90
CA ASP A 438 -1.88 -10.32 -11.77
C ASP A 438 -2.24 -10.75 -10.32
N ASP A 439 -3.53 -11.02 -10.08
CA ASP A 439 -4.13 -11.39 -8.79
C ASP A 439 -3.80 -12.84 -8.42
N HIS A 440 -2.57 -13.06 -7.96
CA HIS A 440 -2.06 -14.36 -7.49
C HIS A 440 -2.25 -15.51 -8.50
N GLY A 441 -1.94 -15.27 -9.78
CA GLY A 441 -2.08 -16.22 -10.89
C GLY A 441 -3.44 -16.18 -11.59
N LYS A 442 -4.29 -15.21 -11.25
CA LYS A 442 -5.58 -14.94 -11.91
C LYS A 442 -5.57 -13.52 -12.46
N PRO A 443 -6.28 -13.21 -13.56
CA PRO A 443 -6.53 -11.82 -13.94
C PRO A 443 -7.29 -11.08 -12.82
N PHE A 444 -6.92 -9.84 -12.56
CA PHE A 444 -7.74 -8.89 -11.80
C PHE A 444 -9.14 -8.79 -12.42
N ARG A 445 -10.14 -8.46 -11.61
CA ARG A 445 -11.53 -8.30 -12.06
C ARG A 445 -12.13 -7.02 -11.51
N THR A 446 -12.68 -6.20 -12.41
CA THR A 446 -13.33 -4.93 -12.06
C THR A 446 -14.62 -4.80 -12.87
N SER A 447 -15.74 -4.49 -12.22
CA SER A 447 -17.04 -4.38 -12.90
C SER A 447 -17.61 -2.96 -12.81
N GLY A 448 -18.15 -2.48 -13.93
CA GLY A 448 -18.98 -1.29 -13.95
C GLY A 448 -20.19 -1.41 -13.03
N MET A 449 -20.40 -0.39 -12.20
CA MET A 449 -21.53 -0.28 -11.25
C MET A 449 -22.56 0.78 -11.65
N LYS A 450 -22.47 1.34 -12.87
CA LYS A 450 -23.34 2.43 -13.33
C LYS A 450 -24.81 2.02 -13.31
N GLY A 451 -25.63 2.79 -12.59
CA GLY A 451 -27.07 2.55 -12.46
C GLY A 451 -27.45 1.33 -11.61
N ARG A 452 -26.55 0.85 -10.73
CA ARG A 452 -26.90 -0.12 -9.68
C ARG A 452 -27.45 0.58 -8.44
N PRO A 453 -28.24 -0.12 -7.59
CA PRO A 453 -28.42 0.32 -6.21
C PRO A 453 -27.06 0.41 -5.51
N GLU A 454 -26.80 1.54 -4.86
CA GLU A 454 -25.59 1.75 -4.06
C GLU A 454 -25.99 1.83 -2.57
N TYR A 455 -25.23 1.17 -1.71
CA TYR A 455 -25.43 1.15 -0.27
C TYR A 455 -24.20 1.67 0.48
N VAL A 456 -24.44 2.41 1.55
CA VAL A 456 -23.47 2.91 2.52
C VAL A 456 -23.81 2.35 3.90
N TYR A 457 -22.82 2.04 4.72
CA TYR A 457 -23.09 1.55 6.08
C TYR A 457 -23.35 2.73 7.02
N GLY A 458 -24.60 2.90 7.48
CA GLY A 458 -25.01 3.98 8.38
C GLY A 458 -24.47 3.85 9.81
N GLY A 459 -23.98 2.66 10.17
CA GLY A 459 -23.41 2.35 11.48
C GLY A 459 -24.23 1.35 12.29
N PRO A 460 -23.77 0.98 13.50
CA PRO A 460 -24.49 0.07 14.38
C PRO A 460 -25.91 0.58 14.70
N GLY A 461 -26.92 -0.22 14.35
CA GLY A 461 -28.34 0.13 14.50
C GLY A 461 -29.02 0.73 13.26
N TYR A 462 -28.25 1.10 12.22
CA TYR A 462 -28.76 1.58 10.93
C TYR A 462 -28.51 0.56 9.81
N GLY A 463 -27.38 -0.15 9.83
CA GLY A 463 -27.08 -1.18 8.83
C GLY A 463 -26.66 -0.60 7.48
N TRP A 464 -27.00 -1.28 6.39
CA TRP A 464 -26.72 -0.87 5.02
C TRP A 464 -27.86 -0.02 4.44
N GLU A 465 -27.65 1.29 4.37
CA GLU A 465 -28.62 2.27 3.89
C GLU A 465 -28.38 2.62 2.42
N ARG A 466 -29.46 2.90 1.66
CA ARG A 466 -29.34 3.20 0.23
C ARG A 466 -28.91 4.64 -0.04
N THR A 467 -27.80 4.81 -0.76
CA THR A 467 -27.30 6.13 -1.17
C THR A 467 -28.36 6.91 -1.96
N GLY A 468 -28.63 8.15 -1.55
CA GLY A 468 -29.56 9.05 -2.24
C GLY A 468 -31.03 8.95 -1.82
N GLN A 469 -31.34 8.29 -0.70
CA GLN A 469 -32.65 8.42 -0.03
C GLN A 469 -32.55 9.37 1.18
N SER A 470 -32.80 10.66 0.95
CA SER A 470 -32.87 11.72 1.97
C SER A 470 -33.88 12.80 1.57
#